data_AF-A0A934CXT4-F1
#
_entry.id   AF-A0A934CXT4-F1
#
_cell.length_a   1.000
_cell.length_b   1.000
_cell.length_c   1.000
_cell.angle_alpha   90.00
_cell.angle_beta   90.00
_cell.angle_gamma   90.00
#
_symmetry.space_group_name_H-M   'P 1'
#
loop_
_entity.id
_entity.type
_entity.pdbx_description
1 polymer ?
#
loop_
_entity_poly.entity_id
_entity_poly.type
_entity_poly.pdbx_seq_one_letter_code
_entity_poly.pdbx_strand_id
1 'polypeptide(L)'
;MKRLTRMIVLLFICALLNTASPALAEKPQRGVTVMPQVAAGSVSIAGDYWALIIGIDQYRHAPKLESAVKDATGVRDVLLARYGFSRPHVIELLDQQATGPNIQDALYRLTQDAGPEDNVFIYYAGHGQYDKEGRLGWWVPVEGQPRSPGTFITNAAIRDYIDGMKAKHVYLVADSCFSGTLFGKARAMPPLNDKFFANLYANKSRWGLTSGGTEPVADSGKGGHSIFAYHLIKLLTENSEPYLVPSHIFDQIAPVIANNADQTPRSEPLKNTGDEGGQFVFRLVSVSGGPLPPARPKGSEPTVPSGPSAALSQKQQELAALEEETKRAEDEAKQAELDRQIEAKKQQLAEKKKQLQVASLPTPSLPRQTGREITGKDGAPMLLVPEGEFLYGGNNQRLSLSAFYMDKYEVSTAQYAKYMAAAGAKAPYYWPTSVLVSNGQKPVVGVDWHEADAYCRYYGKRLPTEQEWEKAARGTDGRKYPWGNEEPTSRHANFGKSGFNDYGVLVNVGSLEEGKSPYGIYDLAGNAWEWTSS
;
A
#
# COMPACT_ATOMS: atom_id res chain seq x y z
N MET A 1 -57.26 -1.36 -55.51
CA MET A 1 -58.72 -1.35 -55.72
C MET A 1 -59.38 -1.31 -54.33
N LYS A 2 -59.78 -0.13 -53.84
CA LYS A 2 -61.18 0.39 -53.79
C LYS A 2 -62.06 -0.54 -52.93
N ARG A 3 -62.74 -0.14 -51.83
CA ARG A 3 -63.56 1.06 -51.51
C ARG A 3 -63.65 1.14 -49.96
N LEU A 4 -63.53 2.26 -49.23
CA LEU A 4 -64.08 3.63 -49.32
C LEU A 4 -65.60 3.72 -49.07
N THR A 5 -66.00 4.23 -47.90
CA THR A 5 -67.19 5.10 -47.64
C THR A 5 -67.17 5.45 -46.13
N ARG A 6 -67.34 6.68 -45.59
CA ARG A 6 -67.61 8.08 -46.01
C ARG A 6 -67.36 8.96 -44.74
N MET A 7 -66.64 10.09 -44.80
CA MET A 7 -67.17 11.50 -44.90
C MET A 7 -67.74 11.99 -43.54
N ILE A 8 -67.36 13.08 -42.85
CA ILE A 8 -67.36 14.54 -43.19
C ILE A 8 -66.69 15.28 -41.98
N VAL A 9 -65.59 16.02 -42.16
CA VAL A 9 -65.41 17.51 -42.03
C VAL A 9 -66.15 18.22 -40.88
N LEU A 10 -65.45 18.83 -39.90
CA LEU A 10 -65.50 20.28 -39.63
C LEU A 10 -64.47 20.76 -38.58
N LEU A 11 -64.04 22.00 -38.80
CA LEU A 11 -63.00 22.81 -38.17
C LEU A 11 -63.45 23.51 -36.87
N PHE A 12 -62.47 23.74 -35.97
CA PHE A 12 -62.29 24.88 -35.03
C PHE A 12 -63.39 25.19 -33.99
N ILE A 13 -62.99 25.26 -32.70
CA ILE A 13 -62.88 26.49 -31.88
C ILE A 13 -62.47 26.15 -30.43
N CYS A 14 -61.58 26.99 -29.90
CA CYS A 14 -61.08 27.11 -28.53
C CYS A 14 -62.10 26.88 -27.40
N ALA A 15 -61.65 26.30 -26.28
CA ALA A 15 -61.38 27.05 -25.04
C ALA A 15 -61.17 26.09 -23.84
N LEU A 16 -60.16 26.43 -23.04
CA LEU A 16 -59.91 25.95 -21.69
C LEU A 16 -61.20 25.89 -20.85
N LEU A 17 -61.38 24.81 -20.08
CA LEU A 17 -61.91 24.88 -18.72
C LEU A 17 -61.51 23.62 -17.94
N ASN A 18 -60.72 23.89 -16.91
CA ASN A 18 -60.23 23.01 -15.87
C ASN A 18 -61.40 22.49 -15.02
N THR A 19 -61.61 21.19 -14.90
CA THR A 19 -62.24 20.57 -13.71
C THR A 19 -61.72 19.15 -13.51
N ALA A 20 -60.90 18.99 -12.46
CA ALA A 20 -60.59 17.69 -11.88
C ALA A 20 -61.82 17.15 -11.15
N SER A 21 -62.15 15.87 -11.37
CA SER A 21 -63.13 15.13 -10.58
C SER A 21 -62.43 14.29 -9.51
N PRO A 22 -63.01 14.13 -8.31
CA PRO A 22 -62.36 13.46 -7.18
C PRO A 22 -62.58 11.95 -7.26
N ALA A 23 -61.50 11.18 -7.15
CA ALA A 23 -61.60 9.75 -6.85
C ALA A 23 -61.68 9.56 -5.33
N LEU A 24 -62.66 8.76 -4.90
CA LEU A 24 -62.91 8.40 -3.50
C LEU A 24 -61.67 7.77 -2.86
N ALA A 25 -61.31 8.29 -1.68
CA ALA A 25 -60.30 7.74 -0.80
C ALA A 25 -60.87 6.57 0.03
N GLU A 26 -60.30 5.38 -0.14
CA GLU A 26 -60.40 4.32 0.88
C GLU A 26 -59.55 4.71 2.10
N LYS A 27 -60.14 4.62 3.30
CA LYS A 27 -59.46 4.82 4.58
C LYS A 27 -58.44 3.70 4.81
N PRO A 28 -57.16 4.00 5.08
CA PRO A 28 -56.24 3.00 5.62
C PRO A 28 -56.60 2.73 7.09
N GLN A 29 -56.86 1.47 7.41
CA GLN A 29 -56.91 0.99 8.78
C GLN A 29 -55.58 1.28 9.47
N ARG A 30 -55.66 1.88 10.68
CA ARG A 30 -54.51 2.03 11.59
C ARG A 30 -54.09 0.65 12.11
N GLY A 31 -53.27 -0.05 11.34
CA GLY A 31 -52.35 -1.04 11.87
C GLY A 31 -51.09 -0.32 12.30
N VAL A 32 -50.73 -0.39 13.58
CA VAL A 32 -49.40 0.01 14.04
C VAL A 32 -48.42 -1.00 13.46
N THR A 33 -47.87 -0.69 12.29
CA THR A 33 -46.65 -1.36 11.84
C THR A 33 -45.56 -0.93 12.81
N VAL A 34 -45.19 -1.84 13.71
CA VAL A 34 -43.93 -1.72 14.45
C VAL A 34 -42.84 -1.79 13.38
N MET A 35 -42.38 -0.61 12.94
CA MET A 35 -41.12 -0.54 12.21
C MET A 35 -40.05 -1.14 13.11
N PRO A 36 -39.18 -2.03 12.62
CA PRO A 36 -38.05 -2.48 13.42
C PRO A 36 -37.29 -1.22 13.82
N GLN A 37 -37.23 -0.98 15.13
CA GLN A 37 -36.47 0.12 15.68
C GLN A 37 -35.01 -0.13 15.30
N VAL A 38 -34.54 0.59 14.28
CA VAL A 38 -33.13 0.60 13.86
C VAL A 38 -32.35 0.96 15.11
N ALA A 39 -31.53 0.04 15.59
CA ALA A 39 -30.67 0.27 16.74
C ALA A 39 -29.84 1.54 16.47
N ALA A 40 -29.92 2.50 17.38
CA ALA A 40 -29.15 3.74 17.30
C ALA A 40 -27.65 3.37 17.24
N GLY A 41 -27.04 3.52 16.06
CA GLY A 41 -25.62 3.19 15.82
C GLY A 41 -25.31 2.45 14.49
N SER A 42 -26.30 2.05 13.68
CA SER A 42 -26.03 1.29 12.45
C SER A 42 -25.26 2.09 11.38
N VAL A 43 -24.04 1.65 11.05
CA VAL A 43 -23.28 2.12 9.89
C VAL A 43 -24.01 1.65 8.62
N SER A 44 -24.45 2.58 7.78
CA SER A 44 -25.04 2.29 6.47
C SER A 44 -23.93 1.95 5.46
N ILE A 45 -23.66 0.67 5.32
CA ILE A 45 -22.75 0.13 4.29
C ILE A 45 -23.52 0.07 2.97
N ALA A 46 -23.14 0.93 2.02
CA ALA A 46 -23.65 0.99 0.66
C ALA A 46 -22.74 0.21 -0.31
N GLY A 47 -23.29 -0.29 -1.42
CA GLY A 47 -22.53 -1.04 -2.43
C GLY A 47 -22.54 -2.55 -2.21
N ASP A 48 -22.19 -3.29 -3.27
CA ASP A 48 -22.18 -4.74 -3.31
C ASP A 48 -20.85 -5.33 -2.83
N TYR A 49 -20.89 -6.60 -2.43
CA TYR A 49 -19.71 -7.38 -2.07
C TYR A 49 -19.30 -8.31 -3.20
N TRP A 50 -18.10 -8.11 -3.71
CA TRP A 50 -17.44 -8.90 -4.75
C TRP A 50 -16.34 -9.77 -4.14
N ALA A 51 -16.19 -11.00 -4.62
CA ALA A 51 -15.08 -11.85 -4.22
C ALA A 51 -14.34 -12.44 -5.42
N LEU A 52 -13.01 -12.48 -5.33
CA LEU A 52 -12.16 -13.35 -6.16
C LEU A 52 -11.54 -14.40 -5.24
N ILE A 53 -11.89 -15.67 -5.49
CA ILE A 53 -11.49 -16.82 -4.68
C ILE A 53 -10.60 -17.72 -5.52
N ILE A 54 -9.35 -17.87 -5.13
CA ILE A 54 -8.33 -18.65 -5.85
C ILE A 54 -7.74 -19.70 -4.91
N GLY A 55 -7.77 -20.96 -5.35
CA GLY A 55 -7.18 -22.09 -4.63
C GLY A 55 -6.53 -23.06 -5.61
N ILE A 56 -5.27 -23.43 -5.37
CA ILE A 56 -4.49 -24.24 -6.31
C ILE A 56 -3.76 -25.35 -5.57
N ASP A 57 -4.20 -26.59 -5.77
CA ASP A 57 -3.54 -27.79 -5.26
C ASP A 57 -2.79 -28.52 -6.38
N GLN A 58 -3.39 -28.58 -7.57
CA GLN A 58 -2.94 -29.44 -8.67
C GLN A 58 -1.97 -28.75 -9.63
N TYR A 59 -0.86 -28.24 -9.10
CA TYR A 59 0.22 -27.66 -9.90
C TYR A 59 0.79 -28.64 -10.94
N ARG A 60 1.07 -28.13 -12.15
CA ARG A 60 1.66 -28.93 -13.24
C ARG A 60 3.16 -29.13 -13.09
N HIS A 61 3.87 -28.12 -12.59
CA HIS A 61 5.33 -28.09 -12.54
C HIS A 61 5.91 -27.75 -11.16
N ALA A 62 5.06 -27.35 -10.21
CA ALA A 62 5.41 -27.13 -8.82
C ALA A 62 4.88 -28.30 -7.95
N PRO A 63 5.38 -28.47 -6.71
CA PRO A 63 4.81 -29.44 -5.77
C PRO A 63 3.30 -29.24 -5.60
N LYS A 64 2.56 -30.33 -5.48
CA LYS A 64 1.12 -30.25 -5.19
C LYS A 64 0.91 -29.86 -3.72
N LEU A 65 -0.22 -29.22 -3.45
CA LEU A 65 -0.70 -28.91 -2.11
C LEU A 65 -1.92 -29.78 -1.78
N GLU A 66 -2.29 -29.85 -0.51
CA GLU A 66 -3.43 -30.66 -0.06
C GLU A 66 -4.64 -29.82 0.40
N SER A 67 -4.43 -28.55 0.81
CA SER A 67 -5.48 -27.76 1.46
C SER A 67 -5.95 -26.53 0.69
N ALA A 68 -5.25 -26.05 -0.34
CA ALA A 68 -5.48 -24.73 -0.90
C ALA A 68 -6.87 -24.57 -1.55
N VAL A 69 -7.36 -25.59 -2.27
CA VAL A 69 -8.73 -25.57 -2.81
C VAL A 69 -9.76 -25.61 -1.68
N LYS A 70 -9.49 -26.40 -0.63
CA LYS A 70 -10.39 -26.49 0.52
C LYS A 70 -10.45 -25.17 1.28
N ASP A 71 -9.32 -24.51 1.45
CA ASP A 71 -9.19 -23.21 2.11
C ASP A 71 -9.99 -22.14 1.36
N ALA A 72 -9.79 -22.05 0.04
CA ALA A 72 -10.48 -21.11 -0.82
C ALA A 72 -12.01 -21.32 -0.79
N THR A 73 -12.46 -22.57 -0.92
CA THR A 73 -13.90 -22.90 -0.89
C THR A 73 -14.52 -22.71 0.50
N GLY A 74 -13.79 -23.01 1.58
CA GLY A 74 -14.25 -22.77 2.95
C GLY A 74 -14.45 -21.28 3.25
N VAL A 75 -13.52 -20.43 2.82
CA VAL A 75 -13.67 -18.97 2.93
C VAL A 75 -14.88 -18.50 2.12
N ARG A 76 -15.00 -18.89 0.84
CA ARG A 76 -16.15 -18.57 -0.02
C ARG A 76 -17.49 -18.90 0.66
N ASP A 77 -17.60 -20.10 1.22
CA ASP A 77 -18.85 -20.60 1.79
C ASP A 77 -19.28 -19.77 3.00
N VAL A 78 -18.34 -19.38 3.87
CA VAL A 78 -18.64 -18.50 5.00
C VAL A 78 -19.04 -17.09 4.54
N LEU A 79 -18.38 -16.55 3.51
CA LEU A 79 -18.72 -15.23 2.96
C LEU A 79 -20.13 -15.18 2.38
N LEU A 80 -20.49 -16.19 1.57
CA LEU A 80 -21.83 -16.33 0.99
C LEU A 80 -22.90 -16.55 2.07
N ALA A 81 -22.58 -17.33 3.12
CA ALA A 81 -23.54 -17.68 4.15
C ALA A 81 -23.82 -16.53 5.14
N ARG A 82 -22.81 -15.70 5.44
CA ARG A 82 -22.89 -14.78 6.60
C ARG A 82 -22.65 -13.31 6.28
N TYR A 83 -21.98 -12.96 5.18
CA TYR A 83 -21.39 -11.63 5.02
C TYR A 83 -21.91 -10.82 3.83
N GLY A 84 -23.04 -11.21 3.24
CA GLY A 84 -23.72 -10.42 2.21
C GLY A 84 -23.10 -10.50 0.82
N PHE A 85 -22.15 -11.42 0.63
CA PHE A 85 -21.66 -11.79 -0.70
C PHE A 85 -22.74 -12.56 -1.45
N SER A 86 -22.87 -12.31 -2.75
CA SER A 86 -23.82 -13.02 -3.61
C SER A 86 -23.09 -13.75 -4.72
N ARG A 87 -23.57 -14.93 -5.11
CA ARG A 87 -22.92 -15.77 -6.14
C ARG A 87 -22.61 -15.03 -7.46
N PRO A 88 -23.46 -14.13 -7.99
CA PRO A 88 -23.14 -13.37 -9.20
C PRO A 88 -21.86 -12.54 -9.12
N HIS A 89 -21.45 -12.14 -7.93
CA HIS A 89 -20.27 -11.32 -7.68
C HIS A 89 -19.10 -12.12 -7.10
N VAL A 90 -19.17 -13.46 -7.10
CA VAL A 90 -18.06 -14.34 -6.72
C VAL A 90 -17.44 -14.96 -7.97
N ILE A 91 -16.19 -14.60 -8.24
CA ILE A 91 -15.34 -15.21 -9.25
C ILE A 91 -14.50 -16.28 -8.54
N GLU A 92 -14.59 -17.52 -8.99
CA GLU A 92 -13.86 -18.65 -8.41
C GLU A 92 -12.94 -19.26 -9.47
N LEU A 93 -11.66 -19.42 -9.13
CA LEU A 93 -10.64 -20.05 -9.97
C LEU A 93 -9.92 -21.14 -9.16
N LEU A 94 -10.30 -22.39 -9.40
CA LEU A 94 -9.71 -23.55 -8.71
C LEU A 94 -8.87 -24.39 -9.65
N ASP A 95 -7.71 -24.84 -9.17
CA ASP A 95 -6.80 -25.75 -9.89
C ASP A 95 -6.60 -25.36 -11.36
N GLN A 96 -7.08 -26.19 -12.29
CA GLN A 96 -6.90 -26.05 -13.74
C GLN A 96 -7.48 -24.74 -14.28
N GLN A 97 -8.40 -24.10 -13.56
CA GLN A 97 -8.97 -22.80 -13.92
C GLN A 97 -8.09 -21.64 -13.48
N ALA A 98 -7.22 -21.83 -12.48
CA ALA A 98 -6.35 -20.80 -11.92
C ALA A 98 -5.07 -20.61 -12.76
N THR A 99 -5.25 -20.35 -14.04
CA THR A 99 -4.16 -20.03 -14.97
C THR A 99 -3.73 -18.58 -14.84
N GLY A 100 -2.50 -18.27 -15.27
CA GLY A 100 -1.96 -16.92 -15.25
C GLY A 100 -2.87 -15.91 -15.97
N PRO A 101 -3.33 -16.21 -17.19
CA PRO A 101 -4.31 -15.39 -17.90
C PRO A 101 -5.65 -15.27 -17.16
N ASN A 102 -6.24 -16.38 -16.67
CA ASN A 102 -7.54 -16.34 -16.00
C ASN A 102 -7.51 -15.52 -14.70
N ILE A 103 -6.44 -15.62 -13.92
CA ILE A 103 -6.27 -14.83 -12.70
C ILE A 103 -6.15 -13.34 -13.05
N GLN A 104 -5.36 -12.99 -14.07
CA GLN A 104 -5.20 -11.60 -14.52
C GLN A 104 -6.51 -11.04 -15.11
N ASP A 105 -7.25 -11.83 -15.88
CA ASP A 105 -8.56 -11.46 -16.42
C ASP A 105 -9.59 -11.25 -15.31
N ALA A 106 -9.59 -12.09 -14.26
CA ALA A 106 -10.45 -11.91 -13.11
C ALA A 106 -10.12 -10.63 -12.32
N LEU A 107 -8.83 -10.34 -12.11
CA LEU A 107 -8.37 -9.09 -11.50
C LEU A 107 -8.74 -7.88 -12.35
N TYR A 108 -8.54 -7.95 -13.66
CA TYR A 108 -8.93 -6.89 -14.60
C TYR A 108 -10.45 -6.67 -14.59
N ARG A 109 -11.24 -7.73 -14.58
CA ARG A 109 -12.71 -7.63 -14.51
C ARG A 109 -13.18 -6.88 -13.27
N LEU A 110 -12.57 -7.11 -12.11
CA LEU A 110 -12.87 -6.35 -10.89
C LEU A 110 -12.58 -4.84 -11.04
N THR A 111 -11.62 -4.43 -11.88
CA THR A 111 -11.38 -3.01 -12.18
C THR A 111 -12.49 -2.37 -13.02
N GLN A 112 -13.18 -3.19 -13.82
CA GLN A 112 -14.23 -2.74 -14.74
C GLN A 112 -15.60 -2.76 -14.07
N ASP A 113 -15.92 -3.85 -13.38
CA ASP A 113 -17.27 -4.19 -12.95
C ASP A 113 -17.62 -3.70 -11.54
N ALA A 114 -16.66 -3.66 -10.61
CA ALA A 114 -16.93 -3.21 -9.24
C ALA A 114 -17.06 -1.67 -9.18
N GLY A 115 -18.19 -1.20 -8.68
CA GLY A 115 -18.52 0.22 -8.56
C GLY A 115 -17.77 0.95 -7.43
N PRO A 116 -17.79 2.29 -7.39
CA PRO A 116 -17.05 3.08 -6.41
C PRO A 116 -17.52 2.93 -4.95
N GLU A 117 -18.73 2.43 -4.72
CA GLU A 117 -19.23 2.12 -3.37
C GLU A 117 -19.04 0.63 -3.01
N ASP A 118 -18.62 -0.20 -3.95
CA ASP A 118 -18.53 -1.65 -3.75
C ASP A 118 -17.30 -2.07 -2.94
N ASN A 119 -17.36 -3.29 -2.43
CA ASN A 119 -16.38 -3.90 -1.56
C ASN A 119 -15.83 -5.16 -2.23
N VAL A 120 -14.52 -5.24 -2.45
CA VAL A 120 -13.86 -6.37 -3.10
C VAL A 120 -13.02 -7.15 -2.09
N PHE A 121 -13.26 -8.45 -2.00
CA PHE A 121 -12.44 -9.37 -1.21
C PHE A 121 -11.68 -10.31 -2.15
N ILE A 122 -10.37 -10.43 -1.99
CA ILE A 122 -9.54 -11.30 -2.81
C ILE A 122 -8.90 -12.31 -1.87
N TYR A 123 -9.12 -13.61 -2.11
CA TYR A 123 -8.50 -14.69 -1.38
C TYR A 123 -7.65 -15.53 -2.31
N TYR A 124 -6.39 -15.75 -1.93
CA TYR A 124 -5.45 -16.61 -2.64
C TYR A 124 -4.87 -17.65 -1.68
N ALA A 125 -5.00 -18.92 -2.02
CA ALA A 125 -4.28 -20.02 -1.39
C ALA A 125 -3.48 -20.79 -2.46
N GLY A 126 -2.18 -20.95 -2.22
CA GLY A 126 -1.27 -21.60 -3.17
C GLY A 126 0.20 -21.30 -2.89
N HIS A 127 1.06 -21.67 -3.84
CA HIS A 127 2.49 -21.35 -3.78
C HIS A 127 2.75 -19.85 -3.93
N GLY A 128 3.41 -19.28 -2.94
CA GLY A 128 4.10 -17.99 -3.02
C GLY A 128 5.60 -18.22 -3.10
N GLN A 129 6.28 -17.58 -4.04
CA GLN A 129 7.75 -17.56 -4.07
C GLN A 129 8.28 -16.16 -3.81
N TYR A 130 9.49 -16.07 -3.29
CA TYR A 130 10.26 -14.85 -3.20
C TYR A 130 11.72 -15.10 -3.62
N ASP A 131 12.39 -14.06 -4.12
CA ASP A 131 13.83 -14.14 -4.39
C ASP A 131 14.60 -14.24 -3.07
N LYS A 132 15.85 -14.72 -3.10
CA LYS A 132 16.67 -14.92 -1.89
C LYS A 132 16.87 -13.65 -1.04
N GLU A 133 16.57 -12.48 -1.61
CA GLU A 133 16.69 -11.17 -0.98
C GLU A 133 15.32 -10.62 -0.50
N GLY A 134 14.21 -11.34 -0.72
CA GLY A 134 12.86 -10.96 -0.31
C GLY A 134 12.30 -9.72 -1.02
N ARG A 135 12.94 -9.27 -2.11
CA ARG A 135 12.63 -8.06 -2.88
C ARG A 135 11.51 -8.27 -3.89
N LEU A 136 11.32 -9.50 -4.36
CA LEU A 136 10.27 -9.85 -5.31
C LEU A 136 9.44 -10.99 -4.74
N GLY A 137 8.12 -10.88 -4.89
CA GLY A 137 7.18 -11.92 -4.51
C GLY A 137 6.22 -12.21 -5.66
N TRP A 138 5.77 -13.45 -5.76
CA TRP A 138 4.95 -13.94 -6.86
C TRP A 138 3.83 -14.87 -6.41
N TRP A 139 2.68 -14.77 -7.09
CA TRP A 139 1.69 -15.84 -7.15
C TRP A 139 2.07 -16.81 -8.26
N VAL A 140 2.06 -18.10 -7.94
CA VAL A 140 2.31 -19.16 -8.90
C VAL A 140 0.95 -19.65 -9.43
N PRO A 141 0.64 -19.48 -10.73
CA PRO A 141 -0.54 -20.08 -11.36
C PRO A 141 -0.37 -21.60 -11.50
N VAL A 142 -1.44 -22.32 -11.84
CA VAL A 142 -1.42 -23.80 -11.93
C VAL A 142 -0.37 -24.34 -12.92
N GLU A 143 -0.10 -23.61 -14.00
CA GLU A 143 0.94 -23.89 -15.00
C GLU A 143 2.28 -23.20 -14.74
N GLY A 144 2.44 -22.51 -13.61
CA GLY A 144 3.67 -21.81 -13.24
C GLY A 144 4.86 -22.75 -13.16
N GLN A 145 5.98 -22.35 -13.74
CA GLN A 145 7.22 -23.13 -13.78
C GLN A 145 8.27 -22.55 -12.81
N PRO A 146 8.74 -23.32 -11.81
CA PRO A 146 9.74 -22.88 -10.83
C PRO A 146 11.01 -22.26 -11.41
N ARG A 147 11.42 -22.66 -12.62
CA ARG A 147 12.62 -22.17 -13.30
C ARG A 147 12.35 -21.07 -14.34
N SER A 148 11.12 -20.57 -14.44
CA SER A 148 10.74 -19.55 -15.41
C SER A 148 9.83 -18.52 -14.74
N PRO A 149 10.41 -17.54 -14.01
CA PRO A 149 9.65 -16.53 -13.27
C PRO A 149 8.64 -15.72 -14.11
N GLY A 150 8.85 -15.62 -15.43
CA GLY A 150 7.89 -14.99 -16.35
C GLY A 150 6.55 -15.72 -16.49
N THR A 151 6.42 -16.93 -15.93
CA THR A 151 5.15 -17.67 -15.83
C THR A 151 4.35 -17.33 -14.58
N PHE A 152 4.90 -16.49 -13.69
CA PHE A 152 4.27 -16.11 -12.44
C PHE A 152 3.63 -14.73 -12.51
N ILE A 153 2.69 -14.46 -11.59
CA ILE A 153 2.09 -13.14 -11.44
C ILE A 153 2.84 -12.42 -10.33
N THR A 154 3.44 -11.28 -10.63
CA THR A 154 4.21 -10.51 -9.64
C THR A 154 3.29 -9.82 -8.63
N ASN A 155 3.76 -9.64 -7.40
CA ASN A 155 3.08 -8.79 -6.42
C ASN A 155 2.88 -7.36 -6.93
N ALA A 156 3.77 -6.87 -7.80
CA ALA A 156 3.59 -5.58 -8.47
C ALA A 156 2.34 -5.58 -9.36
N ALA A 157 2.19 -6.56 -10.24
CA ALA A 157 1.00 -6.68 -11.09
C ALA A 157 -0.29 -6.78 -10.27
N ILE A 158 -0.30 -7.55 -9.18
CA ILE A 158 -1.47 -7.65 -8.28
C ILE A 158 -1.81 -6.28 -7.68
N ARG A 159 -0.81 -5.53 -7.21
CA ARG A 159 -1.01 -4.16 -6.70
C ARG A 159 -1.54 -3.23 -7.78
N ASP A 160 -1.03 -3.30 -9.00
CA ASP A 160 -1.46 -2.43 -10.11
C ASP A 160 -2.94 -2.66 -10.45
N TYR A 161 -3.40 -3.91 -10.45
CA TYR A 161 -4.84 -4.20 -10.59
C TYR A 161 -5.66 -3.64 -9.42
N ILE A 162 -5.20 -3.84 -8.19
CA ILE A 162 -5.89 -3.36 -6.99
C ILE A 162 -5.97 -1.82 -6.94
N ASP A 163 -4.91 -1.13 -7.36
CA ASP A 163 -4.88 0.34 -7.51
C ASP A 163 -5.94 0.82 -8.52
N GLY A 164 -6.01 0.12 -9.67
CA GLY A 164 -6.97 0.39 -10.73
C GLY A 164 -8.44 0.08 -10.40
N MET A 165 -8.72 -0.63 -9.30
CA MET A 165 -10.11 -0.90 -8.89
C MET A 165 -10.80 0.38 -8.42
N LYS A 166 -12.03 0.60 -8.90
CA LYS A 166 -12.88 1.72 -8.45
C LYS A 166 -13.46 1.48 -7.06
N ALA A 167 -13.63 0.20 -6.68
CA ALA A 167 -14.17 -0.25 -5.39
C ALA A 167 -13.70 0.58 -4.20
N LYS A 168 -14.61 0.85 -3.27
CA LYS A 168 -14.34 1.63 -2.06
C LYS A 168 -13.32 0.93 -1.18
N HIS A 169 -13.52 -0.36 -0.95
CA HIS A 169 -12.65 -1.17 -0.13
C HIS A 169 -12.19 -2.40 -0.91
N VAL A 170 -10.88 -2.67 -0.89
CA VAL A 170 -10.32 -3.93 -1.37
C VAL A 170 -9.55 -4.56 -0.22
N TYR A 171 -9.88 -5.80 0.09
CA TYR A 171 -9.17 -6.59 1.09
C TYR A 171 -8.57 -7.83 0.45
N LEU A 172 -7.24 -7.89 0.41
CA LEU A 172 -6.49 -9.02 -0.10
C LEU A 172 -6.03 -9.92 1.05
N VAL A 173 -6.39 -11.20 1.01
CA VAL A 173 -5.92 -12.22 1.93
C VAL A 173 -5.15 -13.27 1.13
N ALA A 174 -3.86 -13.40 1.40
CA ALA A 174 -3.01 -14.39 0.76
C ALA A 174 -2.52 -15.40 1.79
N ASP A 175 -3.06 -16.61 1.72
CA ASP A 175 -2.53 -17.77 2.42
C ASP A 175 -1.35 -18.33 1.63
N SER A 176 -0.26 -17.57 1.60
CA SER A 176 0.99 -17.96 0.98
C SER A 176 2.13 -17.09 1.55
N CYS A 177 3.37 -17.56 1.40
CA CYS A 177 4.55 -16.79 1.80
C CYS A 177 4.62 -15.49 1.00
N PHE A 178 4.38 -14.37 1.66
CA PHE A 178 4.43 -13.05 1.06
C PHE A 178 5.58 -12.24 1.64
N SER A 179 6.47 -11.77 0.77
CA SER A 179 7.59 -10.92 1.16
C SER A 179 7.14 -9.48 1.46
N GLY A 180 7.96 -8.76 2.25
CA GLY A 180 7.67 -7.42 2.78
C GLY A 180 7.52 -6.29 1.75
N THR A 181 7.38 -6.59 0.46
CA THR A 181 7.13 -5.59 -0.59
C THR A 181 5.65 -5.26 -0.79
N LEU A 182 4.72 -6.14 -0.41
CA LEU A 182 3.28 -5.91 -0.57
C LEU A 182 2.76 -4.77 0.35
N PHE A 183 3.36 -4.62 1.53
CA PHE A 183 2.84 -3.83 2.64
C PHE A 183 3.52 -2.46 2.83
N GLY A 184 2.75 -1.51 3.36
CA GLY A 184 3.16 -0.15 3.72
C GLY A 184 3.76 -0.02 5.13
N LYS A 185 3.49 1.09 5.84
CA LYS A 185 3.85 1.26 7.25
C LYS A 185 2.64 0.90 8.14
N ALA A 186 2.88 0.14 9.21
CA ALA A 186 1.89 -0.16 10.24
C ALA A 186 1.38 1.11 10.95
N ARG A 187 0.12 1.09 11.40
CA ARG A 187 -0.51 2.19 12.16
C ARG A 187 -0.90 1.72 13.56
N ALA A 188 -0.78 2.59 14.56
CA ALA A 188 -1.32 2.35 15.90
C ALA A 188 -2.84 2.54 15.89
N MET A 189 -3.57 1.70 16.62
CA MET A 189 -5.04 1.70 16.63
C MET A 189 -5.62 2.13 17.99
N PRO A 190 -6.60 3.05 17.99
CA PRO A 190 -7.43 3.37 19.17
C PRO A 190 -8.55 2.33 19.38
N PRO A 191 -9.22 2.33 20.55
CA PRO A 191 -10.27 1.35 20.87
C PRO A 191 -11.54 1.49 19.99
N LEU A 192 -12.16 0.34 19.67
CA LEU A 192 -13.30 0.20 18.75
C LEU A 192 -14.60 0.82 19.30
N ASN A 193 -15.29 1.63 18.48
CA ASN A 193 -16.67 2.12 18.73
C ASN A 193 -17.42 2.38 17.40
N ASP A 194 -18.74 2.59 17.44
CA ASP A 194 -19.57 2.76 16.23
C ASP A 194 -19.19 3.96 15.36
N LYS A 195 -18.79 5.08 16.00
CA LYS A 195 -18.29 6.27 15.31
C LYS A 195 -16.96 6.01 14.58
N PHE A 196 -16.17 5.08 15.10
CA PHE A 196 -14.91 4.63 14.50
C PHE A 196 -15.15 3.77 13.26
N PHE A 197 -16.13 2.86 13.26
CA PHE A 197 -16.50 2.10 12.06
C PHE A 197 -17.00 3.00 10.93
N ALA A 198 -17.81 4.02 11.25
CA ALA A 198 -18.25 5.00 10.26
C ALA A 198 -17.08 5.76 9.63
N ASN A 199 -16.07 6.13 10.41
CA ASN A 199 -14.88 6.82 9.91
C ASN A 199 -13.97 5.89 9.07
N LEU A 200 -13.82 4.63 9.46
CA LEU A 200 -13.06 3.65 8.67
C LEU A 200 -13.75 3.30 7.36
N TYR A 201 -15.08 3.23 7.35
CA TYR A 201 -15.86 2.96 6.15
C TYR A 201 -15.92 4.15 5.19
N ALA A 202 -15.80 5.38 5.69
CA ALA A 202 -15.89 6.58 4.87
C ALA A 202 -14.73 6.72 3.86
N ASN A 203 -13.53 6.24 4.20
CA ASN A 203 -12.32 6.44 3.42
C ASN A 203 -12.01 5.23 2.52
N LYS A 204 -11.45 5.46 1.33
CA LYS A 204 -11.01 4.37 0.45
C LYS A 204 -10.00 3.47 1.17
N SER A 205 -10.11 2.16 0.99
CA SER A 205 -9.26 1.16 1.66
C SER A 205 -8.64 0.17 0.69
N ARG A 206 -7.34 -0.09 0.84
CA ARG A 206 -6.59 -1.17 0.19
C ARG A 206 -5.75 -1.86 1.24
N TRP A 207 -6.29 -2.95 1.80
CA TRP A 207 -5.69 -3.64 2.94
C TRP A 207 -5.27 -5.05 2.53
N GLY A 208 -4.18 -5.55 3.13
CA GLY A 208 -3.72 -6.92 2.91
C GLY A 208 -3.55 -7.69 4.22
N LEU A 209 -3.70 -9.01 4.17
CA LEU A 209 -3.35 -9.96 5.23
C LEU A 209 -2.65 -11.16 4.60
N THR A 210 -1.55 -11.61 5.21
CA THR A 210 -0.78 -12.76 4.74
C THR A 210 -0.46 -13.71 5.88
N SER A 211 -0.29 -15.00 5.58
CA SER A 211 0.05 -16.03 6.58
C SER A 211 1.48 -15.88 7.13
N GLY A 212 2.44 -15.50 6.28
CA GLY A 212 3.85 -15.23 6.62
C GLY A 212 4.62 -16.46 7.13
N GLY A 213 5.83 -16.75 6.63
CA GLY A 213 6.60 -17.96 7.03
C GLY A 213 7.58 -18.42 5.94
N THR A 214 8.32 -19.50 6.19
CA THR A 214 9.29 -20.08 5.23
C THR A 214 8.73 -21.18 4.33
N GLU A 215 7.58 -21.77 4.68
CA GLU A 215 6.91 -22.82 3.90
C GLU A 215 5.56 -22.33 3.36
N PRO A 216 5.25 -22.52 2.06
CA PRO A 216 3.95 -22.20 1.49
C PRO A 216 2.88 -23.11 2.11
N VAL A 217 1.65 -22.58 2.29
CA VAL A 217 0.45 -23.23 2.85
C VAL A 217 0.75 -24.53 3.60
N ALA A 218 0.94 -24.45 4.93
CA ALA A 218 1.28 -25.64 5.70
C ALA A 218 0.18 -26.72 5.58
N ASP A 219 0.52 -27.86 4.95
CA ASP A 219 -0.38 -29.01 4.78
C ASP A 219 -0.77 -29.67 6.12
N SER A 220 -0.13 -29.28 7.23
CA SER A 220 -0.33 -29.83 8.58
C SER A 220 -1.41 -29.12 9.41
N GLY A 221 -2.39 -28.48 8.78
CA GLY A 221 -3.43 -27.72 9.49
C GLY A 221 -4.59 -28.56 10.03
N LYS A 222 -5.63 -27.90 10.57
CA LYS A 222 -6.76 -28.55 11.26
C LYS A 222 -8.01 -28.59 10.39
N GLY A 223 -8.73 -29.70 10.45
CA GLY A 223 -9.96 -29.88 9.67
C GLY A 223 -9.74 -29.97 8.16
N GLY A 224 -8.52 -30.29 7.72
CA GLY A 224 -8.11 -30.32 6.31
C GLY A 224 -7.90 -28.94 5.68
N HIS A 225 -7.87 -27.90 6.50
CA HIS A 225 -7.47 -26.55 6.10
C HIS A 225 -6.05 -26.26 6.53
N SER A 226 -5.37 -25.31 5.89
CA SER A 226 -4.13 -24.76 6.43
C SER A 226 -4.35 -24.16 7.83
N ILE A 227 -3.29 -23.99 8.62
CA ILE A 227 -3.41 -23.38 9.97
C ILE A 227 -3.97 -21.96 9.87
N PHE A 228 -3.47 -21.16 8.92
CA PHE A 228 -3.93 -19.79 8.70
C PHE A 228 -5.41 -19.75 8.26
N ALA A 229 -5.77 -20.51 7.23
CA ALA A 229 -7.13 -20.57 6.73
C ALA A 229 -8.12 -21.09 7.78
N TYR A 230 -7.73 -22.12 8.53
CA TYR A 230 -8.54 -22.65 9.63
C TYR A 230 -8.91 -21.57 10.65
N HIS A 231 -7.93 -20.78 11.12
CA HIS A 231 -8.18 -19.73 12.10
C HIS A 231 -9.01 -18.57 11.52
N LEU A 232 -8.79 -18.20 10.26
CA LEU A 232 -9.59 -17.20 9.56
C LEU A 232 -11.06 -17.65 9.40
N ILE A 233 -11.27 -18.85 8.84
CA ILE A 233 -12.61 -19.44 8.63
C ILE A 233 -13.33 -19.58 9.97
N LYS A 234 -12.65 -20.05 11.02
CA LYS A 234 -13.21 -20.17 12.36
C LYS A 234 -13.69 -18.82 12.88
N LEU A 235 -12.86 -17.79 12.82
CA LEU A 235 -13.22 -16.44 13.28
C LEU A 235 -14.43 -15.89 12.51
N LEU A 236 -14.42 -16.00 11.18
CA LEU A 236 -15.55 -15.56 10.33
C LEU A 236 -16.84 -16.34 10.62
N THR A 237 -16.72 -17.63 10.94
CA THR A 237 -17.87 -18.49 11.25
C THR A 237 -18.47 -18.17 12.62
N GLU A 238 -17.62 -17.97 13.63
CA GLU A 238 -18.01 -17.77 15.03
C GLU A 238 -18.34 -16.31 15.36
N ASN A 239 -18.01 -15.36 14.48
CA ASN A 239 -18.26 -13.93 14.71
C ASN A 239 -19.75 -13.62 14.95
N SER A 240 -20.02 -12.97 16.08
CA SER A 240 -21.32 -12.43 16.47
C SER A 240 -21.41 -10.90 16.32
N GLU A 241 -20.29 -10.22 16.07
CA GLU A 241 -20.28 -8.77 15.93
C GLU A 241 -20.91 -8.35 14.58
N PRO A 242 -21.74 -7.29 14.55
CA PRO A 242 -22.42 -6.85 13.33
C PRO A 242 -21.44 -6.39 12.24
N TYR A 243 -20.27 -5.90 12.65
CA TYR A 243 -19.22 -5.41 11.78
C TYR A 243 -17.88 -6.01 12.20
N LEU A 244 -17.12 -6.49 11.23
CA LEU A 244 -15.78 -7.06 11.44
C LEU A 244 -14.80 -6.43 10.44
N VAL A 245 -13.61 -6.04 10.90
CA VAL A 245 -12.60 -5.34 10.09
C VAL A 245 -11.26 -6.10 10.08
N PRO A 246 -10.45 -5.96 9.01
CA PRO A 246 -9.15 -6.63 8.86
C PRO A 246 -8.23 -6.55 10.06
N SER A 247 -8.15 -5.39 10.71
CA SER A 247 -7.27 -5.22 11.85
C SER A 247 -7.70 -6.03 13.08
N HIS A 248 -9.02 -6.14 13.31
CA HIS A 248 -9.56 -6.98 14.37
C HIS A 248 -9.38 -8.47 14.08
N ILE A 249 -9.53 -8.87 12.81
CA ILE A 249 -9.23 -10.23 12.36
C ILE A 249 -7.77 -10.56 12.69
N PHE A 250 -6.83 -9.68 12.35
CA PHE A 250 -5.41 -9.86 12.62
C PHE A 250 -5.10 -10.01 14.11
N ASP A 251 -5.61 -9.11 14.96
CA ASP A 251 -5.37 -9.13 16.40
C ASP A 251 -5.81 -10.45 17.06
N GLN A 252 -6.85 -11.10 16.52
CA GLN A 252 -7.33 -12.38 17.04
C GLN A 252 -6.55 -13.59 16.51
N ILE A 253 -6.21 -13.63 15.21
CA ILE A 253 -5.60 -14.82 14.61
C ILE A 253 -4.08 -14.85 14.73
N ALA A 254 -3.41 -13.69 14.67
CA ALA A 254 -1.95 -13.62 14.58
C ALA A 254 -1.24 -14.19 15.81
N PRO A 255 -1.65 -13.90 17.07
CA PRO A 255 -1.02 -14.48 18.25
C PRO A 255 -1.20 -16.00 18.31
N VAL A 256 -2.36 -16.51 17.87
CA VAL A 256 -2.63 -17.95 17.89
C VAL A 256 -1.77 -18.67 16.86
N ILE A 257 -1.66 -18.13 15.65
CA ILE A 257 -0.85 -18.72 14.57
C ILE A 257 0.63 -18.67 14.94
N ALA A 258 1.15 -17.52 15.39
CA ALA A 258 2.57 -17.37 15.75
C ALA A 258 3.01 -18.27 16.92
N ASN A 259 2.08 -18.66 17.80
CA ASN A 259 2.37 -19.57 18.92
C ASN A 259 2.24 -21.05 18.55
N ASN A 260 1.61 -21.39 17.42
CA ASN A 260 1.25 -22.78 17.09
C ASN A 260 1.76 -23.24 15.71
N ALA A 261 2.45 -22.37 14.97
CA ALA A 261 3.02 -22.65 13.66
C ALA A 261 4.29 -21.81 13.43
N ASP A 262 5.15 -22.26 12.53
CA ASP A 262 6.29 -21.49 12.01
C ASP A 262 5.82 -20.44 10.98
N GLN A 263 4.80 -19.67 11.38
CA GLN A 263 4.16 -18.64 10.59
C GLN A 263 4.06 -17.34 11.38
N THR A 264 4.30 -16.22 10.72
CA THR A 264 4.19 -14.88 11.32
C THR A 264 3.30 -14.02 10.43
N PRO A 265 1.97 -14.04 10.66
CA PRO A 265 1.05 -13.28 9.85
C PRO A 265 1.39 -11.79 9.83
N ARG A 266 1.08 -11.13 8.72
CA ARG A 266 1.22 -9.67 8.58
C ARG A 266 -0.03 -9.06 7.98
N SER A 267 -0.49 -7.95 8.55
CA SER A 267 -1.71 -7.23 8.15
C SER A 267 -1.47 -5.73 8.12
N GLU A 268 -1.44 -5.15 6.93
CA GLU A 268 -1.06 -3.75 6.73
C GLU A 268 -1.72 -3.19 5.44
N PRO A 269 -1.81 -1.86 5.27
CA PRO A 269 -2.23 -1.26 4.00
C PRO A 269 -1.31 -1.69 2.84
N LEU A 270 -1.89 -1.89 1.66
CA LEU A 270 -1.17 -2.22 0.44
C LEU A 270 -0.43 -0.99 -0.08
N LYS A 271 0.88 -1.13 -0.30
CA LYS A 271 1.72 -0.01 -0.72
C LYS A 271 1.34 0.48 -2.13
N ASN A 272 1.22 1.80 -2.31
CA ASN A 272 0.99 2.46 -3.61
C ASN A 272 -0.30 2.05 -4.34
N THR A 273 -1.41 1.86 -3.62
CA THR A 273 -2.70 1.43 -4.21
C THR A 273 -3.85 2.42 -4.00
N GLY A 274 -3.54 3.65 -3.57
CA GLY A 274 -4.56 4.67 -3.29
C GLY A 274 -5.38 4.42 -2.03
N ASP A 275 -4.82 3.76 -1.02
CA ASP A 275 -5.41 3.69 0.33
C ASP A 275 -5.49 5.08 0.97
N GLU A 276 -6.68 5.46 1.44
CA GLU A 276 -6.95 6.73 2.14
C GLU A 276 -7.13 6.52 3.65
N GLY A 277 -6.83 5.31 4.12
CA GLY A 277 -6.86 4.94 5.51
C GLY A 277 -8.18 4.44 6.07
N GLY A 278 -9.08 4.00 5.19
CA GLY A 278 -10.22 3.19 5.59
C GLY A 278 -9.86 1.72 5.84
N GLN A 279 -10.86 0.93 6.19
CA GLN A 279 -10.76 -0.53 6.25
C GLN A 279 -11.96 -1.18 5.60
N PHE A 280 -11.75 -2.35 4.99
CA PHE A 280 -12.84 -3.22 4.58
C PHE A 280 -13.71 -3.58 5.78
N VAL A 281 -15.03 -3.62 5.60
CA VAL A 281 -15.97 -3.99 6.65
C VAL A 281 -16.77 -5.19 6.21
N PHE A 282 -16.59 -6.32 6.89
CA PHE A 282 -17.50 -7.44 6.81
C PHE A 282 -18.78 -7.10 7.56
N ARG A 283 -19.92 -7.13 6.87
CA ARG A 283 -21.23 -6.90 7.47
C ARG A 283 -21.91 -8.24 7.71
N LEU A 284 -22.16 -8.58 8.97
CA LEU A 284 -22.93 -9.77 9.30
C LEU A 284 -24.37 -9.58 8.83
N VAL A 285 -24.83 -10.41 7.89
CA VAL A 285 -26.23 -10.44 7.48
C VAL A 285 -26.97 -11.25 8.53
N SER A 286 -27.92 -10.60 9.23
CA SER A 286 -28.83 -11.33 10.12
C SER A 286 -29.51 -12.41 9.27
N VAL A 287 -29.19 -13.68 9.54
CA VAL A 287 -29.87 -14.80 8.88
C VAL A 287 -31.36 -14.63 9.19
N SER A 288 -32.15 -14.41 8.15
CA SER A 288 -33.60 -14.35 8.23
C SER A 288 -34.09 -15.70 8.76
N GLY A 289 -34.43 -15.74 10.05
CA GLY A 289 -35.10 -16.89 10.67
C GLY A 289 -34.47 -17.45 11.94
N GLY A 290 -34.04 -16.61 12.88
CA GLY A 290 -33.73 -17.05 14.25
C GLY A 290 -33.30 -15.87 15.11
N PRO A 291 -33.64 -15.81 16.41
CA PRO A 291 -33.14 -14.75 17.28
C PRO A 291 -31.61 -14.76 17.23
N LEU A 292 -31.00 -13.58 17.08
CA LEU A 292 -29.58 -13.38 17.35
C LEU A 292 -29.24 -14.10 18.67
N PRO A 293 -28.16 -14.91 18.73
CA PRO A 293 -27.71 -15.44 20.00
C PRO A 293 -27.56 -14.25 20.95
N PRO A 294 -28.14 -14.33 22.17
CA PRO A 294 -28.16 -13.17 23.05
C PRO A 294 -26.73 -12.70 23.27
N ALA A 295 -26.53 -11.39 23.13
CA ALA A 295 -25.32 -10.73 23.62
C ALA A 295 -25.06 -11.29 25.02
N ARG A 296 -23.84 -11.79 25.24
CA ARG A 296 -23.44 -12.42 26.49
C ARG A 296 -23.92 -11.51 27.63
N PRO A 297 -24.77 -11.99 28.56
CA PRO A 297 -25.38 -11.12 29.54
C PRO A 297 -24.27 -10.46 30.37
N LYS A 298 -24.35 -9.13 30.52
CA LYS A 298 -23.65 -8.45 31.62
C LYS A 298 -24.16 -9.14 32.88
N GLY A 299 -23.30 -9.94 33.51
CA GLY A 299 -23.63 -10.66 34.71
C GLY A 299 -24.18 -9.68 35.74
N SER A 300 -25.43 -9.89 36.13
CA SER A 300 -25.99 -9.36 37.36
C SER A 300 -25.12 -9.84 38.51
N GLU A 301 -24.70 -8.90 39.37
CA GLU A 301 -24.12 -9.19 40.67
C GLU A 301 -24.96 -10.28 41.39
N PRO A 302 -24.33 -11.29 42.00
CA PRO A 302 -25.07 -12.28 42.76
C PRO A 302 -25.67 -11.63 44.00
N THR A 303 -26.97 -11.80 44.18
CA THR A 303 -27.62 -11.64 45.49
C THR A 303 -27.12 -12.76 46.40
N VAL A 304 -26.19 -12.45 47.29
CA VAL A 304 -25.66 -13.36 48.32
C VAL A 304 -26.59 -13.32 49.55
N PRO A 305 -26.82 -14.46 50.25
CA PRO A 305 -27.61 -14.49 51.47
C PRO A 305 -27.01 -13.59 52.55
N SER A 306 -27.88 -13.05 53.41
CA SER A 306 -27.54 -12.18 54.53
C SER A 306 -26.46 -12.77 55.46
N GLY A 307 -25.29 -12.12 55.47
CA GLY A 307 -24.21 -12.21 56.47
C GLY A 307 -22.96 -13.00 56.00
N PRO A 308 -21.75 -12.39 55.98
CA PRO A 308 -21.05 -12.09 57.23
C PRO A 308 -20.26 -10.75 57.30
N SER A 309 -20.28 -10.19 58.52
CA SER A 309 -19.19 -9.50 59.27
C SER A 309 -18.46 -8.31 58.63
N ALA A 310 -18.34 -7.24 59.43
CA ALA A 310 -17.58 -6.00 59.20
C ALA A 310 -16.17 -6.19 58.59
N ALA A 311 -15.58 -7.39 58.70
CA ALA A 311 -14.33 -7.79 58.06
C ALA A 311 -14.35 -7.70 56.51
N LEU A 312 -15.48 -7.95 55.84
CA LEU A 312 -15.56 -7.88 54.37
C LEU A 312 -15.56 -6.42 53.89
N SER A 313 -16.27 -5.54 54.61
CA SER A 313 -16.28 -4.09 54.39
C SER A 313 -14.89 -3.49 54.59
N GLN A 314 -14.15 -3.96 55.60
CA GLN A 314 -12.80 -3.48 55.87
C GLN A 314 -11.82 -3.88 54.76
N LYS A 315 -11.90 -5.13 54.26
CA LYS A 315 -11.09 -5.58 53.13
C LYS A 315 -11.42 -4.88 51.80
N GLN A 316 -12.68 -4.51 51.58
CA GLN A 316 -13.08 -3.72 50.40
C GLN A 316 -12.55 -2.28 50.46
N GLN A 317 -12.50 -1.68 51.67
CA GLN A 317 -11.89 -0.37 51.88
C GLN A 317 -10.37 -0.40 51.71
N GLU A 318 -9.70 -1.45 52.21
CA GLU A 318 -8.27 -1.67 51.99
C GLU A 318 -7.93 -1.86 50.50
N LEU A 319 -8.75 -2.61 49.75
CA LEU A 319 -8.56 -2.80 48.32
C LEU A 319 -8.73 -1.48 47.53
N ALA A 320 -9.78 -0.71 47.84
CA ALA A 320 -9.99 0.59 47.20
C ALA A 320 -8.87 1.59 47.50
N ALA A 321 -8.31 1.57 48.72
CA ALA A 321 -7.16 2.39 49.08
C ALA A 321 -5.90 1.97 48.30
N LEU A 322 -5.67 0.66 48.13
CA LEU A 322 -4.55 0.13 47.37
C LEU A 322 -4.65 0.45 45.87
N GLU A 323 -5.86 0.43 45.31
CA GLU A 323 -6.13 0.82 43.92
C GLU A 323 -5.87 2.32 43.68
N GLU A 324 -6.29 3.19 44.61
CA GLU A 324 -5.97 4.62 44.57
C GLU A 324 -4.46 4.86 44.67
N GLU A 325 -3.77 4.18 45.57
CA GLU A 325 -2.31 4.30 45.75
C GLU A 325 -1.55 3.80 44.52
N THR A 326 -1.96 2.66 43.95
CA THR A 326 -1.39 2.13 42.70
C THR A 326 -1.58 3.10 41.55
N LYS A 327 -2.78 3.68 41.41
CA LYS A 327 -3.06 4.68 40.38
C LYS A 327 -2.21 5.94 40.54
N ARG A 328 -2.02 6.43 41.78
CA ARG A 328 -1.13 7.56 42.06
C ARG A 328 0.32 7.23 41.72
N ALA A 329 0.81 6.04 42.08
CA ALA A 329 2.15 5.60 41.74
C ALA A 329 2.37 5.48 40.23
N GLU A 330 1.37 5.00 39.48
CA GLU A 330 1.42 4.95 38.02
C GLU A 330 1.43 6.35 37.38
N ASP A 331 0.63 7.28 37.90
CA ASP A 331 0.58 8.66 37.42
C ASP A 331 1.89 9.42 37.75
N GLU A 332 2.46 9.19 38.93
CA GLU A 332 3.77 9.70 39.33
C GLU A 332 4.90 9.12 38.46
N ALA A 333 4.85 7.81 38.14
CA ALA A 333 5.81 7.17 37.25
C ALA A 333 5.72 7.71 35.82
N LYS A 334 4.50 7.95 35.31
CA LYS A 334 4.28 8.59 34.01
C LYS A 334 4.81 10.03 34.00
N GLN A 335 4.58 10.78 35.07
CA GLN A 335 5.06 12.15 35.18
C GLN A 335 6.59 12.20 35.25
N ALA A 336 7.22 11.32 36.03
CA ALA A 336 8.68 11.21 36.11
C ALA A 336 9.32 10.81 34.76
N GLU A 337 8.67 9.92 34.00
CA GLU A 337 9.12 9.55 32.66
C GLU A 337 8.93 10.70 31.65
N LEU A 338 7.81 11.43 31.73
CA LEU A 338 7.57 12.62 30.92
C LEU A 338 8.60 13.72 31.22
N ASP A 339 8.92 13.94 32.49
CA ASP A 339 9.94 14.92 32.92
C ASP A 339 11.33 14.53 32.43
N ARG A 340 11.68 13.23 32.48
CA ARG A 340 12.92 12.71 31.91
C ARG A 340 12.99 12.93 30.40
N GLN A 341 11.89 12.71 29.67
CA GLN A 341 11.82 12.97 28.23
C GLN A 341 11.91 14.45 27.90
N ILE A 342 11.28 15.32 28.70
CA ILE A 342 11.37 16.77 28.56
C ILE A 342 12.82 17.23 28.78
N GLU A 343 13.50 16.71 29.79
CA GLU A 343 14.89 17.07 30.08
C GLU A 343 15.84 16.57 28.98
N ALA A 344 15.64 15.35 28.48
CA ALA A 344 16.37 14.84 27.33
C ALA A 344 16.16 15.71 26.08
N LYS A 345 14.92 16.17 25.82
CA LYS A 345 14.63 17.11 24.73
C LYS A 345 15.23 18.49 24.95
N LYS A 346 15.30 19.00 26.18
CA LYS A 346 15.97 20.26 26.51
C LYS A 346 17.48 20.16 26.28
N GLN A 347 18.11 19.03 26.65
CA GLN A 347 19.52 18.78 26.37
C GLN A 347 19.79 18.69 24.87
N GLN A 348 18.95 17.97 24.11
CA GLN A 348 19.02 17.94 22.65
C GLN A 348 18.85 19.34 22.03
N LEU A 349 17.93 20.15 22.56
CA LEU A 349 17.73 21.53 22.10
C LEU A 349 18.94 22.42 22.41
N ALA A 350 19.55 22.27 23.58
CA ALA A 350 20.76 22.99 23.97
C ALA A 350 21.95 22.64 23.07
N GLU A 351 22.13 21.34 22.77
CA GLU A 351 23.17 20.86 21.86
C GLU A 351 22.92 21.36 20.43
N LYS A 352 21.67 21.32 19.96
CA LYS A 352 21.31 21.84 18.63
C LYS A 352 21.52 23.36 18.51
N LYS A 353 21.25 24.12 19.58
CA LYS A 353 21.57 25.56 19.66
C LYS A 353 23.08 25.81 19.62
N LYS A 354 23.89 24.99 20.29
CA LYS A 354 25.35 25.06 20.25
C LYS A 354 25.88 24.75 18.85
N GLN A 355 25.32 23.76 18.16
CA GLN A 355 25.63 23.42 16.77
C GLN A 355 25.25 24.54 15.78
N LEU A 356 24.09 25.20 15.99
CA LEU A 356 23.68 26.38 15.23
C LEU A 356 24.62 27.57 15.41
N GLN A 357 25.25 27.70 16.58
CA GLN A 357 26.26 28.74 16.87
C GLN A 357 27.62 28.44 16.20
N VAL A 358 27.92 27.18 15.90
CA VAL A 358 29.13 26.77 15.17
C VAL A 358 28.90 26.85 13.64
N ALA A 359 27.67 26.69 13.18
CA ALA A 359 27.27 26.82 11.77
C ALA A 359 27.25 28.27 11.23
N SER A 360 27.53 29.28 12.07
CA SER A 360 27.66 30.68 11.63
C SER A 360 29.08 31.07 11.21
N LEU A 361 29.99 30.12 11.05
CA LEU A 361 31.28 30.36 10.41
C LEU A 361 31.07 30.45 8.88
N PRO A 362 31.63 31.45 8.19
CA PRO A 362 31.43 31.63 6.76
C PRO A 362 31.93 30.42 5.98
N THR A 363 31.09 29.91 5.09
CA THR A 363 31.43 28.88 4.10
C THR A 363 32.70 29.32 3.34
N PRO A 364 33.77 28.51 3.27
CA PRO A 364 34.92 28.84 2.45
C PRO A 364 34.46 28.92 0.99
N SER A 365 34.47 30.13 0.42
CA SER A 365 34.35 30.29 -1.02
C SER A 365 35.58 29.65 -1.65
N LEU A 366 35.37 28.53 -2.36
CA LEU A 366 36.42 27.90 -3.16
C LEU A 366 37.00 28.96 -4.12
N PRO A 367 38.33 29.06 -4.25
CA PRO A 367 38.97 30.04 -5.13
C PRO A 367 38.51 29.84 -6.57
N ARG A 368 38.26 30.95 -7.29
CA ARG A 368 38.01 30.96 -8.74
C ARG A 368 39.24 30.39 -9.45
N GLN A 369 39.21 29.10 -9.77
CA GLN A 369 40.19 28.47 -10.66
C GLN A 369 39.64 28.45 -12.09
N THR A 370 40.46 28.90 -13.03
CA THR A 370 40.26 28.68 -14.47
C THR A 370 40.21 27.17 -14.75
N GLY A 371 39.23 26.71 -15.53
CA GLY A 371 39.02 25.28 -15.81
C GLY A 371 37.94 24.58 -14.97
N ARG A 372 37.08 25.33 -14.26
CA ARG A 372 35.99 24.74 -13.46
C ARG A 372 34.92 24.00 -14.29
N GLU A 373 34.71 24.42 -15.54
CA GLU A 373 33.71 23.83 -16.44
C GLU A 373 34.36 23.58 -17.81
N ILE A 374 34.13 22.40 -18.39
CA ILE A 374 34.52 22.04 -19.76
C ILE A 374 33.27 21.59 -20.52
N THR A 375 33.34 21.56 -21.86
CA THR A 375 32.29 20.97 -22.69
C THR A 375 32.74 19.60 -23.19
N GLY A 376 31.99 18.56 -22.84
CA GLY A 376 32.20 17.19 -23.33
C GLY A 376 31.98 17.08 -24.85
N LYS A 377 32.44 15.98 -25.45
CA LYS A 377 32.26 15.75 -26.91
C LYS A 377 30.80 15.56 -27.32
N ASP A 378 29.91 15.29 -26.37
CA ASP A 378 28.45 15.27 -26.54
C ASP A 378 27.79 16.65 -26.40
N GLY A 379 28.58 17.70 -26.16
CA GLY A 379 28.10 19.05 -25.92
C GLY A 379 27.62 19.31 -24.49
N ALA A 380 27.70 18.33 -23.58
CA ALA A 380 27.29 18.51 -22.19
C ALA A 380 28.33 19.34 -21.41
N PRO A 381 27.92 20.30 -20.57
CA PRO A 381 28.84 20.93 -19.62
C PRO A 381 29.26 19.92 -18.55
N MET A 382 30.54 19.90 -18.20
CA MET A 382 31.11 19.05 -17.15
C MET A 382 31.84 19.92 -16.14
N LEU A 383 31.65 19.63 -14.86
CA LEU A 383 32.25 20.38 -13.76
C LEU A 383 33.43 19.61 -13.14
N LEU A 384 34.47 20.36 -12.80
CA LEU A 384 35.64 19.84 -12.10
C LEU A 384 35.29 19.50 -10.65
N VAL A 385 35.48 18.24 -10.28
CA VAL A 385 35.60 17.81 -8.88
C VAL A 385 37.11 17.76 -8.56
N PRO A 386 37.60 18.62 -7.65
CA PRO A 386 39.03 18.75 -7.39
C PRO A 386 39.60 17.49 -6.73
N GLU A 387 40.90 17.28 -6.91
CA GLU A 387 41.61 16.23 -6.20
C GLU A 387 41.59 16.44 -4.69
N GLY A 388 41.86 15.37 -3.94
CA GLY A 388 42.07 15.43 -2.51
C GLY A 388 41.13 14.53 -1.70
N GLU A 389 41.26 14.66 -0.39
CA GLU A 389 40.58 13.82 0.58
C GLU A 389 39.08 14.14 0.72
N PHE A 390 38.28 13.11 0.97
CA PHE A 390 36.85 13.22 1.30
C PHE A 390 36.41 12.08 2.22
N LEU A 391 35.19 12.21 2.77
CA LEU A 391 34.57 11.21 3.65
C LEU A 391 33.58 10.35 2.85
N TYR A 392 33.91 9.08 2.66
CA TYR A 392 33.16 8.11 1.88
C TYR A 392 32.34 7.16 2.75
N GLY A 393 31.16 6.77 2.28
CA GLY A 393 30.27 5.81 2.91
C GLY A 393 29.58 6.33 4.19
N GLY A 394 28.71 5.50 4.75
CA GLY A 394 27.99 5.81 5.99
C GLY A 394 28.88 5.85 7.25
N ASN A 395 30.09 5.27 7.18
CA ASN A 395 31.10 5.32 8.24
C ASN A 395 32.09 6.49 8.10
N ASN A 396 31.94 7.33 7.06
CA ASN A 396 32.82 8.47 6.77
C ASN A 396 34.31 8.06 6.69
N GLN A 397 34.62 6.98 5.98
CA GLN A 397 35.98 6.56 5.71
C GLN A 397 36.73 7.63 4.90
N ARG A 398 37.94 8.00 5.32
CA ARG A 398 38.79 8.94 4.57
C ARG A 398 39.39 8.26 3.34
N LEU A 399 39.11 8.80 2.16
CA LEU A 399 39.69 8.39 0.89
C LEU A 399 40.21 9.63 0.14
N SER A 400 41.20 9.45 -0.73
CA SER A 400 41.70 10.50 -1.62
C SER A 400 41.47 10.11 -3.07
N LEU A 401 40.97 11.05 -3.88
CA LEU A 401 40.74 10.87 -5.31
C LEU A 401 41.51 11.93 -6.09
N SER A 402 42.04 11.57 -7.25
CA SER A 402 42.51 12.54 -8.25
C SER A 402 41.37 13.41 -8.74
N ALA A 403 41.69 14.56 -9.35
CA ALA A 403 40.69 15.43 -9.93
C ALA A 403 40.03 14.76 -11.15
N PHE A 404 38.73 14.97 -11.31
CA PHE A 404 37.98 14.46 -12.45
C PHE A 404 36.88 15.44 -12.86
N TYR A 405 36.40 15.32 -14.09
CA TYR A 405 35.23 16.04 -14.56
C TYR A 405 34.02 15.11 -14.56
N MET A 406 32.86 15.62 -14.14
CA MET A 406 31.58 14.93 -14.18
C MET A 406 30.56 15.82 -14.89
N ASP A 407 29.66 15.21 -15.67
CA ASP A 407 28.59 15.95 -16.33
C ASP A 407 27.78 16.75 -15.30
N LYS A 408 27.50 18.02 -15.62
CA LYS A 408 26.77 18.94 -14.73
C LYS A 408 25.31 18.53 -14.51
N TYR A 409 24.74 17.84 -15.50
CA TYR A 409 23.36 17.35 -15.55
C TYR A 409 23.38 15.87 -15.95
N GLU A 410 22.32 15.14 -15.59
CA GLU A 410 22.07 13.81 -16.14
C GLU A 410 22.02 13.85 -17.68
N VAL A 411 22.36 12.73 -18.33
CA VAL A 411 22.22 12.61 -19.79
C VAL A 411 20.74 12.70 -20.15
N SER A 412 20.35 13.73 -20.89
CA SER A 412 18.98 13.90 -21.34
C SER A 412 18.60 12.90 -22.44
N THR A 413 17.31 12.62 -22.54
CA THR A 413 16.71 11.81 -23.62
C THR A 413 17.11 12.34 -25.00
N ALA A 414 17.16 13.66 -25.20
CA ALA A 414 17.58 14.26 -26.47
C ALA A 414 19.08 14.05 -26.77
N GLN A 415 19.95 14.07 -25.76
CA GLN A 415 21.37 13.75 -25.94
C GLN A 415 21.57 12.27 -26.30
N TYR A 416 20.89 11.37 -25.58
CA TYR A 416 20.97 9.95 -25.87
C TYR A 416 20.43 9.60 -27.27
N ALA A 417 19.36 10.27 -27.72
CA ALA A 417 18.87 10.10 -29.09
C ALA A 417 19.86 10.54 -30.17
N LYS A 418 20.61 11.64 -29.95
CA LYS A 418 21.69 12.04 -30.87
C LYS A 418 22.78 10.97 -30.95
N TYR A 419 23.12 10.36 -29.81
CA TYR A 419 24.03 9.22 -29.76
C TYR A 419 23.49 8.03 -30.56
N MET A 420 22.25 7.60 -30.34
CA MET A 420 21.66 6.47 -31.07
C MET A 420 21.69 6.70 -32.59
N ALA A 421 21.32 7.91 -33.02
CA ALA A 421 21.32 8.27 -34.44
C ALA A 421 22.74 8.26 -35.04
N ALA A 422 23.76 8.68 -34.28
CA ALA A 422 25.14 8.74 -34.76
C ALA A 422 25.89 7.40 -34.69
N ALA A 423 25.63 6.61 -33.64
CA ALA A 423 26.32 5.34 -33.37
C ALA A 423 25.58 4.11 -33.90
N GLY A 424 24.34 4.25 -34.36
CA GLY A 424 23.48 3.12 -34.75
C GLY A 424 23.04 2.27 -33.56
N ALA A 425 23.03 2.85 -32.35
CA ALA A 425 22.61 2.14 -31.14
C ALA A 425 21.10 1.86 -31.15
N LYS A 426 20.68 0.76 -30.51
CA LYS A 426 19.26 0.41 -30.39
C LYS A 426 18.60 1.33 -29.36
N ALA A 427 17.30 1.52 -29.52
CA ALA A 427 16.50 2.17 -28.50
C ALA A 427 16.53 1.33 -27.20
N PRO A 428 16.67 1.97 -26.03
CA PRO A 428 16.56 1.30 -24.74
C PRO A 428 15.23 0.55 -24.58
N TYR A 429 15.21 -0.44 -23.70
CA TYR A 429 14.03 -1.26 -23.43
C TYR A 429 12.88 -0.38 -22.91
N TYR A 430 11.69 -0.49 -23.51
CA TYR A 430 10.50 0.35 -23.27
C TYR A 430 10.60 1.83 -23.70
N TRP A 431 11.40 2.20 -24.71
CA TRP A 431 11.26 3.50 -25.39
C TRP A 431 10.15 3.49 -26.46
N PRO A 432 8.91 3.96 -26.20
CA PRO A 432 7.97 4.24 -27.27
C PRO A 432 8.44 5.45 -28.09
N THR A 433 8.00 5.53 -29.35
CA THR A 433 8.36 6.63 -30.27
C THR A 433 8.01 8.02 -29.72
N SER A 434 7.09 8.13 -28.76
CA SER A 434 6.67 9.37 -28.11
C SER A 434 7.68 9.97 -27.12
N VAL A 435 8.70 9.21 -26.67
CA VAL A 435 9.69 9.67 -25.68
C VAL A 435 10.48 10.89 -26.18
N LEU A 436 10.84 10.93 -27.46
CA LEU A 436 11.65 12.02 -28.03
C LEU A 436 10.88 13.33 -28.18
N VAL A 437 9.59 13.26 -28.52
CA VAL A 437 8.78 14.44 -28.83
C VAL A 437 8.37 15.19 -27.56
N SER A 438 8.13 14.46 -26.46
CA SER A 438 7.59 15.05 -25.22
C SER A 438 8.55 15.09 -24.04
N ASN A 439 9.65 14.33 -24.06
CA ASN A 439 10.54 14.17 -22.90
C ASN A 439 12.02 14.49 -23.16
N GLY A 440 12.35 15.21 -24.24
CA GLY A 440 13.74 15.43 -24.65
C GLY A 440 14.66 16.04 -23.58
N GLN A 441 14.13 16.84 -22.64
CA GLN A 441 14.88 17.47 -21.55
C GLN A 441 14.86 16.68 -20.23
N LYS A 442 14.18 15.53 -20.19
CA LYS A 442 14.17 14.62 -19.05
C LYS A 442 15.35 13.65 -19.15
N PRO A 443 15.86 13.09 -18.05
CA PRO A 443 16.96 12.13 -18.11
C PRO A 443 16.58 10.91 -18.95
N VAL A 444 17.57 10.30 -19.59
CA VAL A 444 17.41 8.98 -20.20
C VAL A 444 17.23 7.94 -19.10
N VAL A 445 16.20 7.10 -19.23
CA VAL A 445 15.93 5.95 -18.36
C VAL A 445 15.66 4.71 -19.21
N GLY A 446 15.72 3.53 -18.58
CA GLY A 446 15.57 2.25 -19.29
C GLY A 446 16.82 1.78 -20.02
N VAL A 447 17.96 2.46 -19.81
CA VAL A 447 19.28 2.02 -20.26
C VAL A 447 19.89 1.06 -19.25
N ASP A 448 20.44 -0.04 -19.73
CA ASP A 448 21.28 -0.90 -18.91
C ASP A 448 22.70 -0.32 -18.73
N TRP A 449 23.50 -0.97 -17.87
CA TRP A 449 24.86 -0.55 -17.59
C TRP A 449 25.76 -0.54 -18.84
N HIS A 450 25.63 -1.54 -19.72
CA HIS A 450 26.43 -1.65 -20.93
C HIS A 450 26.09 -0.54 -21.93
N GLU A 451 24.82 -0.18 -22.03
CA GLU A 451 24.32 0.91 -22.86
C GLU A 451 24.80 2.29 -22.35
N ALA A 452 24.79 2.50 -21.03
CA ALA A 452 25.30 3.73 -20.41
C ALA A 452 26.82 3.88 -20.62
N ASP A 453 27.58 2.81 -20.39
CA ASP A 453 29.02 2.76 -20.60
C ASP A 453 29.41 2.90 -22.09
N ALA A 454 28.63 2.34 -23.00
CA ALA A 454 28.81 2.53 -24.44
C ALA A 454 28.60 3.99 -24.89
N TYR A 455 27.58 4.68 -24.35
CA TYR A 455 27.38 6.12 -24.57
C TYR A 455 28.60 6.92 -24.10
N CYS A 456 29.07 6.66 -22.88
CA CYS A 456 30.24 7.35 -22.33
C CYS A 456 31.46 7.15 -23.23
N ARG A 457 31.80 5.90 -23.57
CA ARG A 457 32.98 5.61 -24.42
C ARG A 457 32.90 6.23 -25.79
N TYR A 458 31.71 6.26 -26.40
CA TYR A 458 31.51 6.88 -27.72
C TYR A 458 31.95 8.35 -27.73
N TYR A 459 31.66 9.09 -26.64
CA TYR A 459 32.07 10.48 -26.49
C TYR A 459 33.42 10.66 -25.76
N GLY A 460 34.20 9.59 -25.58
CA GLY A 460 35.49 9.63 -24.88
C GLY A 460 35.37 9.96 -23.40
N LYS A 461 34.21 9.65 -22.79
CA LYS A 461 33.93 9.71 -21.35
C LYS A 461 33.98 8.29 -20.76
N ARG A 462 33.74 8.19 -19.46
CA ARG A 462 33.50 6.95 -18.72
C ARG A 462 32.44 7.18 -17.65
N LEU A 463 31.82 6.11 -17.15
CA LEU A 463 31.04 6.19 -15.93
C LEU A 463 31.96 6.58 -14.74
N PRO A 464 31.44 7.35 -13.76
CA PRO A 464 32.17 7.60 -12.52
C PRO A 464 32.31 6.29 -11.72
N THR A 465 33.27 6.20 -10.81
CA THR A 465 33.21 5.19 -9.75
C THR A 465 32.21 5.62 -8.68
N GLU A 466 31.75 4.71 -7.82
CA GLU A 466 30.90 5.07 -6.67
C GLU A 466 31.57 6.13 -5.78
N GLN A 467 32.89 6.04 -5.56
CA GLN A 467 33.63 7.02 -4.76
C GLN A 467 33.65 8.41 -5.44
N GLU A 468 33.80 8.46 -6.76
CA GLU A 468 33.73 9.71 -7.52
C GLU A 468 32.33 10.31 -7.50
N TRP A 469 31.29 9.49 -7.68
CA TRP A 469 29.89 9.92 -7.60
C TRP A 469 29.58 10.48 -6.20
N GLU A 470 29.99 9.77 -5.15
CA GLU A 470 29.70 10.18 -3.78
C GLU A 470 30.48 11.44 -3.39
N LYS A 471 31.75 11.56 -3.78
CA LYS A 471 32.50 12.80 -3.61
C LYS A 471 31.81 13.94 -4.35
N ALA A 472 31.42 13.74 -5.61
CA ALA A 472 30.71 14.75 -6.40
C ALA A 472 29.42 15.21 -5.72
N ALA A 473 28.67 14.29 -5.09
CA ALA A 473 27.44 14.58 -4.36
C ALA A 473 27.72 15.30 -3.03
N ARG A 474 28.49 14.68 -2.14
CA ARG A 474 28.63 15.09 -0.73
C ARG A 474 29.78 16.08 -0.49
N GLY A 475 30.68 16.28 -1.44
CA GLY A 475 31.91 17.06 -1.21
C GLY A 475 32.83 16.37 -0.19
N THR A 476 33.45 17.16 0.70
CA THR A 476 34.51 16.68 1.61
C THR A 476 34.11 16.67 3.09
N ASP A 477 32.93 17.20 3.43
CA ASP A 477 32.50 17.46 4.81
C ASP A 477 31.58 16.38 5.40
N GLY A 478 31.27 15.33 4.63
CA GLY A 478 30.46 14.21 5.08
C GLY A 478 28.95 14.51 5.18
N ARG A 479 28.46 15.58 4.54
CA ARG A 479 27.01 15.89 4.47
C ARG A 479 26.18 14.70 3.97
N LYS A 480 24.92 14.59 4.41
CA LYS A 480 24.01 13.48 4.06
C LYS A 480 23.50 13.56 2.61
N TYR A 481 23.21 14.77 2.13
CA TYR A 481 22.65 15.03 0.80
C TYR A 481 23.50 16.05 0.04
N PRO A 482 23.36 16.18 -1.29
CA PRO A 482 24.15 17.14 -2.07
C PRO A 482 24.10 18.58 -1.54
N TRP A 483 22.92 19.03 -1.12
CA TRP A 483 22.68 20.36 -0.58
C TRP A 483 23.02 20.52 0.92
N GLY A 484 23.32 19.44 1.65
CA GLY A 484 23.64 19.49 3.07
C GLY A 484 22.95 18.40 3.91
N ASN A 485 22.69 18.73 5.18
CA ASN A 485 22.11 17.80 6.17
C ASN A 485 20.61 18.03 6.41
N GLU A 486 20.00 18.98 5.71
CA GLU A 486 18.57 19.24 5.79
C GLU A 486 17.78 18.17 5.04
N GLU A 487 16.61 17.80 5.58
CA GLU A 487 15.76 16.80 4.92
C GLU A 487 15.32 17.25 3.52
N PRO A 488 15.17 16.31 2.57
CA PRO A 488 14.88 16.63 1.18
C PRO A 488 13.49 17.28 1.07
N THR A 489 13.39 18.27 0.18
CA THR A 489 12.14 18.92 -0.21
C THR A 489 12.01 18.87 -1.73
N SER A 490 10.83 19.20 -2.27
CA SER A 490 10.63 19.28 -3.73
C SER A 490 11.47 20.33 -4.43
N ARG A 491 12.17 21.22 -3.69
CA ARG A 491 13.15 22.16 -4.26
C ARG A 491 14.55 21.55 -4.39
N HIS A 492 14.84 20.53 -3.59
CA HIS A 492 16.13 19.86 -3.51
C HIS A 492 16.23 18.66 -4.46
N ALA A 493 15.21 17.81 -4.48
CA ALA A 493 15.25 16.55 -5.24
C ALA A 493 13.85 16.16 -5.74
N ASN A 494 13.80 15.41 -6.84
CA ASN A 494 12.58 14.76 -7.29
C ASN A 494 12.51 13.35 -6.69
N PHE A 495 11.83 13.20 -5.55
CA PHE A 495 11.75 11.94 -4.81
C PHE A 495 10.32 11.66 -4.34
N GLY A 496 10.06 10.42 -3.92
CA GLY A 496 8.77 10.03 -3.34
C GLY A 496 7.60 10.03 -4.33
N LYS A 497 7.87 10.00 -5.64
CA LYS A 497 6.86 9.88 -6.70
C LYS A 497 6.43 8.42 -6.87
N SER A 498 5.14 8.17 -7.08
CA SER A 498 4.63 6.85 -7.52
C SER A 498 4.68 6.76 -9.04
N GLY A 499 4.99 5.59 -9.62
CA GLY A 499 5.08 5.42 -11.08
C GLY A 499 6.47 5.67 -11.67
N PHE A 500 7.54 5.15 -11.05
CA PHE A 500 8.94 5.33 -11.49
C PHE A 500 9.26 4.86 -12.92
N ASN A 501 8.37 4.06 -13.53
CA ASN A 501 8.48 3.63 -14.92
C ASN A 501 7.79 4.59 -15.92
N ASP A 502 7.18 5.68 -15.43
CA ASP A 502 6.56 6.71 -16.26
C ASP A 502 7.47 7.94 -16.38
N TYR A 503 7.81 8.31 -17.60
CA TYR A 503 8.49 9.58 -17.89
C TYR A 503 7.76 10.79 -17.30
N GLY A 504 6.44 10.72 -17.07
CA GLY A 504 5.62 11.74 -16.43
C GLY A 504 6.09 12.14 -15.03
N VAL A 505 6.74 11.23 -14.28
CA VAL A 505 7.19 11.54 -12.90
C VAL A 505 8.56 12.18 -12.83
N LEU A 506 9.34 12.10 -13.92
CA LEU A 506 10.64 12.73 -14.06
C LEU A 506 10.49 14.24 -14.29
N VAL A 507 11.41 15.02 -13.77
CA VAL A 507 11.54 16.45 -14.07
C VAL A 507 12.66 16.68 -15.08
N ASN A 508 12.71 17.88 -15.66
CA ASN A 508 13.79 18.22 -16.58
C ASN A 508 15.12 18.22 -15.82
N VAL A 509 16.18 17.73 -16.47
CA VAL A 509 17.53 17.75 -15.93
C VAL A 509 17.92 19.17 -15.56
N GLY A 510 18.52 19.36 -14.38
CA GLY A 510 18.95 20.66 -13.89
C GLY A 510 17.84 21.62 -13.44
N SER A 511 16.60 21.16 -13.28
CA SER A 511 15.47 22.04 -12.88
C SER A 511 15.41 22.38 -11.39
N LEU A 512 16.14 21.65 -10.54
CA LEU A 512 16.12 21.78 -9.08
C LEU A 512 17.37 22.51 -8.55
N GLU A 513 17.32 23.85 -8.60
CA GLU A 513 18.48 24.72 -8.28
C GLU A 513 19.00 24.57 -6.84
N GLU A 514 18.12 24.37 -5.85
CA GLU A 514 18.51 24.18 -4.45
C GLU A 514 19.10 22.78 -4.20
N GLY A 515 18.98 21.87 -5.17
CA GLY A 515 19.47 20.49 -5.10
C GLY A 515 20.94 20.29 -5.43
N LYS A 516 21.64 21.33 -5.88
CA LYS A 516 23.03 21.22 -6.34
C LYS A 516 23.96 20.70 -5.25
N SER A 517 24.89 19.86 -5.67
CA SER A 517 26.09 19.52 -4.90
C SER A 517 26.97 20.76 -4.64
N PRO A 518 27.93 20.71 -3.68
CA PRO A 518 28.86 21.81 -3.43
C PRO A 518 29.75 22.14 -4.65
N TYR A 519 29.88 21.23 -5.61
CA TYR A 519 30.60 21.48 -6.86
C TYR A 519 29.73 22.12 -7.95
N GLY A 520 28.40 22.06 -7.82
CA GLY A 520 27.42 22.64 -8.74
C GLY A 520 26.79 21.65 -9.72
N ILE A 521 26.98 20.34 -9.49
CA ILE A 521 26.37 19.25 -10.25
C ILE A 521 24.95 19.02 -9.72
N TYR A 522 23.99 18.86 -10.63
CA TYR A 522 22.57 18.69 -10.35
C TYR A 522 22.19 17.22 -10.27
N ASP A 523 21.01 16.97 -9.68
CA ASP A 523 20.29 15.70 -9.76
C ASP A 523 21.04 14.46 -9.22
N LEU A 524 22.13 14.64 -8.43
CA LEU A 524 22.82 13.56 -7.70
C LEU A 524 22.02 13.00 -6.50
N ALA A 525 20.70 13.23 -6.51
CA ALA A 525 19.73 12.72 -5.56
C ALA A 525 18.32 12.85 -6.16
N GLY A 526 17.65 11.71 -6.35
CA GLY A 526 16.31 11.67 -6.95
C GLY A 526 16.35 11.79 -8.47
N ASN A 527 15.22 12.12 -9.08
CA ASN A 527 14.98 12.14 -10.53
C ASN A 527 15.14 10.76 -11.19
N ALA A 528 16.35 10.32 -11.55
CA ALA A 528 16.62 8.98 -12.08
C ALA A 528 17.68 8.25 -11.23
N TRP A 529 17.86 6.95 -11.49
CA TRP A 529 18.95 6.17 -10.88
C TRP A 529 20.18 6.25 -11.77
N GLU A 530 21.34 6.48 -11.17
CA GLU A 530 22.60 6.67 -11.90
C GLU A 530 23.47 5.42 -11.90
N TRP A 531 23.98 5.06 -13.08
CA TRP A 531 24.97 3.99 -13.20
C TRP A 531 26.36 4.48 -12.80
N THR A 532 27.07 3.67 -12.02
CA THR A 532 28.51 3.83 -11.77
C THR A 532 29.29 2.67 -12.40
N SER A 533 30.61 2.76 -12.44
CA SER A 533 31.50 1.72 -12.98
C SER A 533 31.84 0.60 -11.99
N SER A 534 31.31 0.65 -10.76
CA SER A 534 31.67 -0.23 -9.63
C SER A 534 30.49 -1.02 -9.08
#